data_AF-A0A2J7QXS7-F1
#
_entry.id   AF-A0A2J7QXS7-F1
#
_cell.length_a   1.000
_cell.length_b   1.000
_cell.length_c   1.000
_cell.angle_alpha   90.00
_cell.angle_beta   90.00
_cell.angle_gamma   90.00
#
_symmetry.space_group_name_H-M   'P 1'
#
loop_
_entity.id
_entity.type
_entity.pdbx_description
1 polymer ?
#
loop_
_entity_poly.entity_id
_entity_poly.type
_entity_poly.pdbx_seq_one_letter_code
_entity_poly.pdbx_strand_id
1 'polypeptide(L)' 'MKVYLGKDRTHADQDVTATHATVRDLCRRIEGVGHKLYMDNFFSSPDLFDELMTKDITCCGTVRPNRKGLPNDFR' A
#
# COMPACT_ATOMS: atom_id res chain seq x y z
N MET A 1 13.60 -10.92 1.08
CA MET A 1 12.58 -11.30 2.08
C MET A 1 12.76 -10.37 3.27
N LYS A 2 11.70 -9.69 3.74
CA LYS A 2 11.74 -8.78 4.89
C LYS A 2 10.74 -9.32 5.93
N VAL A 3 11.17 -9.43 7.17
CA VAL A 3 10.35 -9.96 8.27
C VAL A 3 9.82 -8.79 9.08
N TYR A 4 8.54 -8.83 9.47
CA TYR A 4 7.97 -7.83 10.36
C TYR A 4 8.48 -8.03 11.79
N LEU A 5 9.19 -7.04 12.32
CA LEU A 5 9.82 -7.09 13.65
C LEU A 5 9.02 -6.36 14.74
N GLY A 6 7.81 -5.86 14.44
CA GLY A 6 7.04 -5.04 15.37
C GLY A 6 7.49 -3.57 15.35
N LYS A 7 8.40 -3.20 16.24
CA LYS A 7 8.90 -1.82 16.39
C LYS A 7 10.24 -1.64 15.67
N ASP A 8 10.19 -1.61 14.35
CA ASP A 8 11.36 -1.27 13.55
C ASP A 8 11.46 0.25 13.39
N ARG A 9 12.51 0.86 13.96
CA ARG A 9 12.74 2.32 13.94
C ARG A 9 13.43 2.79 12.66
N THR A 10 13.89 1.87 11.82
CA THR A 10 14.66 2.19 10.60
C THR A 10 13.87 2.96 9.55
N HIS A 11 12.53 2.90 9.60
CA HIS A 11 11.62 3.60 8.68
C HIS A 11 10.75 4.67 9.35
N ALA A 12 11.07 5.05 10.59
CA ALA A 12 10.30 6.06 11.33
C ALA A 12 10.42 7.49 10.75
N ASP A 13 11.30 7.68 9.76
CA ASP A 13 11.69 8.98 9.20
C ASP A 13 10.93 9.34 7.91
N GLN A 14 10.02 8.47 7.45
CA GLN A 14 9.17 8.74 6.29
C GLN A 14 7.75 8.94 6.78
N ASP A 15 7.06 10.01 6.34
CA ASP A 15 5.63 10.32 6.58
C ASP A 15 4.66 9.25 6.00
N VAL A 16 5.13 8.02 5.85
CA VAL A 16 4.48 6.90 5.18
C VAL A 16 4.21 5.81 6.21
N THR A 17 2.99 5.28 6.22
CA THR A 17 2.62 4.20 7.15
C THR A 17 3.45 2.94 6.91
N ALA A 18 3.68 2.13 7.96
CA ALA A 18 4.49 0.91 7.86
C ALA A 18 3.95 -0.09 6.81
N THR A 19 2.63 -0.19 6.67
CA THR A 19 2.00 -1.06 5.66
C THR A 19 2.28 -0.57 4.25
N HIS A 20 2.17 0.73 4.02
CA HIS A 20 2.47 1.37 2.73
C HIS A 20 3.93 1.17 2.33
N ALA A 21 4.86 1.41 3.25
CA ALA A 21 6.29 1.15 3.03
C ALA A 21 6.55 -0.33 2.71
N THR A 22 5.85 -1.25 3.37
CA THR A 22 5.97 -2.69 3.12
C THR A 22 5.53 -3.06 1.70
N VAL A 23 4.40 -2.54 1.23
CA VAL A 23 3.92 -2.80 -0.15
C VAL A 23 4.88 -2.23 -1.17
N ARG A 24 5.37 -0.99 -0.99
CA ARG A 24 6.39 -0.39 -1.85
C ARG A 24 7.63 -1.28 -1.94
N ASP A 25 8.17 -1.69 -0.79
CA ASP A 25 9.38 -2.52 -0.72
C ASP A 25 9.23 -3.85 -1.45
N LEU A 26 8.06 -4.51 -1.31
CA LEU A 26 7.75 -5.75 -2.00
C LEU A 26 7.61 -5.56 -3.51
N CYS A 27 7.06 -4.43 -3.95
CA CYS A 27 6.77 -4.16 -5.36
C CYS A 27 7.94 -3.60 -6.17
N ARG A 28 9.04 -3.18 -5.53
CA ARG A 28 10.19 -2.53 -6.22
C ARG A 28 10.69 -3.27 -7.47
N ARG A 29 10.64 -4.60 -7.49
CA ARG A 29 11.15 -5.43 -8.60
C ARG A 29 10.18 -5.58 -9.77
N ILE A 30 8.94 -5.15 -9.61
CA ILE A 30 7.87 -5.30 -10.61
C ILE A 30 7.33 -3.96 -11.11
N GLU A 31 7.96 -2.83 -10.71
CA GLU A 31 7.62 -1.50 -11.22
C GLU A 31 7.91 -1.42 -12.73
N GLY A 32 7.00 -0.83 -13.50
CA GLY A 32 7.14 -0.69 -14.97
C GLY A 32 6.83 -1.94 -15.78
N VAL A 33 6.36 -3.03 -15.15
CA VAL A 33 6.07 -4.31 -15.82
C VAL A 33 4.60 -4.44 -16.22
N GLY A 34 3.69 -3.65 -15.64
CA GLY A 34 2.25 -3.73 -15.91
C GLY A 34 1.53 -4.85 -15.14
N HIS A 35 2.10 -5.32 -14.03
CA HIS A 35 1.47 -6.37 -13.21
C HIS A 35 0.23 -5.87 -12.44
N LYS A 36 -0.62 -6.83 -12.03
CA LYS A 36 -1.81 -6.59 -11.21
C LYS A 36 -1.59 -7.10 -9.78
N LEU A 37 -1.64 -6.19 -8.81
CA LEU A 37 -1.47 -6.51 -7.39
C LEU A 37 -2.82 -6.68 -6.70
N TYR A 38 -3.03 -7.82 -6.04
CA TYR A 38 -4.22 -8.07 -5.23
C TYR A 38 -3.82 -8.15 -3.75
N MET A 39 -4.54 -7.44 -2.88
CA MET A 39 -4.19 -7.35 -1.46
C MET A 39 -5.41 -7.30 -0.52
N ASP A 40 -5.16 -7.58 0.75
CA ASP A 40 -6.17 -7.46 1.81
C ASP A 40 -6.44 -5.99 2.21
N ASN A 41 -7.44 -5.79 3.08
CA ASN A 41 -7.82 -4.47 3.56
C ASN A 41 -6.82 -3.80 4.52
N PHE A 42 -5.87 -4.56 5.06
CA PHE A 42 -4.86 -4.03 5.98
C PHE A 42 -3.82 -3.23 5.20
N PHE A 43 -3.46 -3.72 4.01
CA PHE A 43 -2.50 -3.07 3.12
C PHE A 43 -3.12 -2.06 2.14
N SER A 44 -4.43 -2.11 1.89
CA SER A 44 -5.11 -1.19 0.95
C SER A 44 -5.28 0.24 1.50
N SER A 45 -5.02 1.25 0.68
CA SER A 45 -5.46 2.64 0.89
C SER A 45 -5.56 3.40 -0.45
N PRO A 46 -6.42 4.43 -0.55
CA PRO A 46 -6.49 5.27 -1.75
C PRO A 46 -5.12 5.84 -2.16
N ASP A 47 -4.42 6.49 -1.22
CA ASP A 47 -3.11 7.09 -1.47
C ASP A 47 -2.06 6.08 -1.98
N LEU A 48 -2.12 4.82 -1.52
CA LEU A 48 -1.22 3.76 -2.01
C LEU A 48 -1.57 3.36 -3.44
N PHE A 49 -2.86 3.28 -3.75
CA PHE A 49 -3.33 2.85 -5.07
C PHE A 49 -2.96 3.88 -6.14
N ASP A 50 -3.11 5.17 -5.81
CA ASP A 50 -2.69 6.27 -6.69
C ASP A 50 -1.19 6.21 -6.99
N GLU A 51 -0.35 5.95 -5.97
CA GLU A 51 1.08 5.83 -6.19
C GLU A 51 1.46 4.60 -7.01
N LEU A 52 0.89 3.43 -6.73
CA LEU A 52 1.17 2.22 -7.50
C LEU A 52 0.81 2.41 -8.98
N MET A 53 -0.25 3.17 -9.27
CA MET A 53 -0.62 3.52 -10.64
C MET A 53 0.48 4.33 -11.34
N THR A 54 1.16 5.25 -10.65
CA THR A 54 2.31 5.98 -11.23
C THR A 54 3.52 5.09 -11.55
N LYS A 55 3.55 3.88 -10.99
CA LYS A 55 4.62 2.89 -11.16
C LYS A 55 4.27 1.78 -12.14
N ASP A 56 3.20 1.95 -12.91
CA ASP A 56 2.64 0.95 -13.82
C ASP A 56 2.30 -0.37 -13.11
N ILE A 57 1.73 -0.25 -11.91
CA ILE A 57 1.19 -1.37 -11.13
C ILE A 57 -0.29 -1.08 -10.87
N THR A 58 -1.16 -1.81 -11.54
CA THR A 58 -2.59 -1.75 -11.24
C THR A 58 -2.88 -2.60 -10.00
N CYS A 59 -3.86 -2.22 -9.19
CA CYS A 59 -4.15 -2.94 -7.96
C CYS A 59 -5.64 -3.07 -7.65
N CYS A 60 -5.96 -4.05 -6.83
CA CYS A 60 -7.30 -4.30 -6.32
C CYS A 60 -7.21 -4.87 -4.91
N GLY A 61 -8.13 -4.46 -4.04
CA GLY A 61 -8.20 -4.96 -2.68
C GLY A 61 -9.52 -4.63 -2.04
N THR A 62 -9.80 -5.28 -0.92
CA THR A 62 -10.92 -4.89 -0.07
C THR A 62 -10.53 -3.66 0.74
N VAL A 63 -11.47 -2.83 1.16
CA VAL A 63 -11.21 -1.66 2.02
C VAL A 63 -12.07 -1.73 3.28
N ARG A 64 -11.58 -1.17 4.39
CA ARG A 64 -12.38 -1.02 5.60
C ARG A 64 -13.32 0.18 5.46
N PRO A 65 -14.58 0.12 5.94
CA PRO A 65 -15.53 1.24 5.82
C PRO A 65 -15.02 2.56 6.44
N ASN A 66 -14.18 2.46 7.47
CA ASN A 66 -13.59 3.61 8.15
C ASN A 66 -12.22 4.04 7.59
N ARG A 67 -11.83 3.58 6.39
CA ARG A 67 -10.56 3.96 5.77
C ARG A 67 -10.60 5.44 5.37
N LYS A 68 -9.63 6.22 5.85
CA LYS A 68 -9.45 7.62 5.46
C LYS A 68 -9.25 7.73 3.94
N GLY A 69 -9.88 8.73 3.33
CA GLY A 69 -9.81 8.98 1.89
C GLY A 69 -10.95 8.38 1.07
N LEU A 70 -11.82 7.56 1.68
CA LEU A 70 -13.07 7.12 1.03
C LEU A 70 -14.15 8.22 1.12
N PRO A 71 -15.02 8.35 0.11
CA PRO A 71 -16.19 9.23 0.19
C PRO A 71 -17.12 8.80 1.32
N ASN A 72 -17.79 9.77 1.94
CA ASN A 72 -18.66 9.52 3.10
C ASN A 72 -19.84 8.60 2.77
N ASP A 73 -20.26 8.57 1.51
CA ASP A 73 -21.39 7.75 1.04
C ASP A 73 -21.08 6.24 1.04
N PHE A 74 -19.81 5.84 1.23
CA PHE A 74 -19.38 4.44 1.34
C PHE A 74 -19.28 3.94 2.79
N ARG A 75 -19.63 4.78 3.77
CA ARG A 75 -19.44 4.50 5.19
C ARG A 75 -20.61 3.77 5.84
#